data_AF-A0A949WPF2-F1
#
_entry.id   AF-A0A949WPF2-F1
#
_cell.length_a   1.000
_cell.length_b   1.000
_cell.length_c   1.000
_cell.angle_alpha   90.00
_cell.angle_beta   90.00
_cell.angle_gamma   90.00
#
_symmetry.space_group_name_H-M   'P 1'
#
loop_
_entity.id
_entity.type
_entity.pdbx_description
1 polymer ?
#
loop_
_entity_poly.entity_id
_entity_poly.type
_entity_poly.pdbx_seq_one_letter_code
_entity_poly.pdbx_strand_id
1 'polypeptide(L)'
;MLLPHWMNGVVSYRRMAILALAVVMTIGTHAALITEARAQGSALPTVNPGDGPQGRMIAFVLQAQPEAVNPAAMQEQISGLLPADMGSVRDFVDPNIPASEGEAASIIGRTQEAFPMVEGAVPALFRVYDVPILMVPVAVPVPRQEFAAAWQARRQFAEAPEILSSHQGHTIIFALVDPQTTAEQVRAAEALSAVVAAMATGSTNVLGVHWSSADLSIPPGAFVNAFQKTNAEATAALADSKPVRPVWHQLITMWIDIDAVTAPLFQQAYAAAEPDAVPAWVPEGSVGLITRGLASFIGREIEMAPSDRPPNEQALALVHVIAYLLDRGQLFREGDTLGFGEERLIEASLRDSSALIGGSAETAEAVKILRLTYRLVEEGEAQSLQ
;
A
#
# COMPACT_ATOMS: atom_id res chain seq x y z
N MET A 1 1.19 13.92 -51.23
CA MET A 1 0.72 12.88 -50.30
C MET A 1 1.69 12.88 -49.13
N LEU A 2 1.41 13.72 -48.12
CA LEU A 2 2.27 13.93 -46.95
C LEU A 2 1.71 13.04 -45.83
N LEU A 3 2.50 12.08 -45.36
CA LEU A 3 2.22 11.29 -44.16
C LEU A 3 2.67 12.09 -42.92
N PRO A 4 1.93 12.04 -41.78
CA PRO A 4 2.28 12.83 -40.60
C PRO A 4 3.45 12.22 -39.81
N HIS A 5 4.34 13.09 -39.35
CA HIS A 5 5.59 12.80 -38.62
C HIS A 5 5.42 12.42 -37.13
N TRP A 6 4.29 11.83 -36.72
CA TRP A 6 3.92 11.67 -35.29
C TRP A 6 4.22 10.30 -34.66
N MET A 7 5.08 9.46 -35.24
CA MET A 7 5.33 8.10 -34.70
C MET A 7 6.68 7.86 -33.99
N ASN A 8 7.55 8.86 -33.80
CA ASN A 8 8.88 8.65 -33.18
C ASN A 8 9.01 9.13 -31.71
N GLY A 9 7.90 9.33 -31.02
CA GLY A 9 7.88 9.85 -29.65
C GLY A 9 7.40 8.86 -28.59
N VAL A 10 7.83 7.60 -28.60
CA VAL A 10 7.57 6.70 -27.45
C VAL A 10 8.55 7.07 -26.34
N VAL A 11 8.28 8.18 -25.64
CA VAL A 11 8.78 8.36 -24.28
C VAL A 11 8.16 7.22 -23.49
N SER A 12 8.96 6.23 -23.09
CA SER A 12 8.40 5.12 -22.31
C SER A 12 7.77 5.68 -21.04
N TYR A 13 6.59 5.19 -20.69
CA TYR A 13 5.89 5.60 -19.47
C TYR A 13 6.78 5.40 -18.23
N ARG A 14 7.69 4.42 -18.28
CA ARG A 14 8.82 4.26 -17.37
C ARG A 14 9.68 5.52 -17.19
N ARG A 15 9.97 6.29 -18.25
CA ARG A 15 10.64 7.61 -18.16
C ARG A 15 9.75 8.68 -17.54
N MET A 16 8.43 8.67 -17.81
CA MET A 16 7.47 9.56 -17.14
C MET A 16 7.33 9.23 -15.65
N ALA A 17 7.32 7.95 -15.27
CA ALA A 17 7.33 7.50 -13.88
C ALA A 17 8.65 7.84 -13.18
N ILE A 18 9.80 7.72 -13.85
CA ILE A 18 11.11 8.17 -13.35
C ILE A 18 11.14 9.70 -13.20
N LEU A 19 10.56 10.46 -14.14
CA LEU A 19 10.44 11.92 -14.06
C LEU A 19 9.47 12.36 -12.95
N ALA A 20 8.33 11.70 -12.83
CA ALA A 20 7.39 11.88 -11.74
C ALA A 20 8.07 11.62 -10.39
N LEU A 21 8.79 10.50 -10.28
CA LEU A 21 9.57 10.15 -9.09
C LEU A 21 10.67 11.18 -8.82
N ALA A 22 11.38 11.70 -9.84
CA ALA A 22 12.40 12.74 -9.68
C ALA A 22 11.82 14.09 -9.22
N VAL A 23 10.67 14.51 -9.78
CA VAL A 23 9.95 15.71 -9.34
C VAL A 23 9.48 15.55 -7.90
N VAL A 24 8.91 14.39 -7.55
CA VAL A 24 8.45 14.01 -6.21
C VAL A 24 9.62 13.95 -5.21
N MET A 25 10.75 13.34 -5.57
CA MET A 25 11.97 13.27 -4.75
C MET A 25 12.53 14.67 -4.44
N THR A 26 12.48 15.60 -5.40
CA THR A 26 12.92 17.00 -5.18
C THR A 26 12.00 17.75 -4.22
N ILE A 27 10.69 17.46 -4.22
CA ILE A 27 9.69 18.05 -3.31
C ILE A 27 9.89 17.60 -1.85
N GLY A 28 10.31 16.36 -1.63
CA GLY A 28 10.42 15.76 -0.28
C GLY A 28 11.46 16.43 0.62
N THR A 29 12.53 16.97 0.04
CA THR A 29 13.61 17.61 0.80
C THR A 29 13.19 18.88 1.54
N HIS A 30 12.11 19.55 1.10
CA HIS A 30 11.63 20.80 1.71
C HIS A 30 10.46 20.57 2.68
N ALA A 31 9.56 19.63 2.38
CA ALA A 31 8.48 19.24 3.30
C ALA A 31 9.00 18.64 4.62
N ALA A 32 10.16 17.98 4.61
CA ALA A 32 10.82 17.42 5.79
C ALA A 32 11.19 18.48 6.86
N LEU A 33 11.51 19.72 6.45
CA LEU A 33 11.88 20.81 7.37
C LEU A 33 10.71 21.28 8.27
N ILE A 34 9.45 21.02 7.88
CA ILE A 34 8.27 21.33 8.68
C ILE A 34 7.96 20.20 9.68
N THR A 35 8.36 18.96 9.39
CA THR A 35 8.10 17.78 10.22
C THR A 35 9.13 17.60 11.35
N GLU A 36 10.38 18.06 11.16
CA GLU A 36 11.45 17.98 12.18
C GLU A 36 11.09 18.65 13.52
N ALA A 37 10.16 19.60 13.52
CA ALA A 37 9.67 20.25 14.75
C ALA A 37 8.85 19.31 15.68
N ARG A 38 8.44 18.12 15.23
CA ARG A 38 7.64 17.15 16.02
C ARG A 38 8.38 15.89 16.48
N ALA A 39 9.57 15.60 15.97
CA ALA A 39 10.27 14.32 16.21
C ALA A 39 10.98 14.18 17.57
N GLN A 40 10.77 15.09 18.54
CA GLN A 40 11.46 15.04 19.84
C GLN A 40 10.88 14.03 20.85
N GLY A 41 10.05 13.06 20.42
CA GLY A 41 9.45 12.06 21.29
C GLY A 41 9.74 10.62 20.86
N SER A 42 10.85 10.05 21.33
CA SER A 42 11.10 8.60 21.43
C SER A 42 10.83 7.78 20.15
N ALA A 43 11.75 7.82 19.19
CA ALA A 43 11.80 6.77 18.16
C ALA A 43 12.01 5.41 18.82
N LEU A 44 11.07 4.48 18.63
CA LEU A 44 11.29 3.07 18.99
C LEU A 44 12.47 2.56 18.16
N PRO A 45 13.40 1.79 18.75
CA PRO A 45 14.56 1.30 18.02
C PRO A 45 14.12 0.39 16.87
N THR A 46 14.41 0.79 15.63
CA THR A 46 14.32 -0.11 14.48
C THR A 46 15.37 -1.20 14.65
N VAL A 47 14.97 -2.46 14.52
CA VAL A 47 15.83 -3.59 14.87
C VAL A 47 16.99 -3.78 13.88
N ASN A 48 16.84 -3.39 12.60
CA ASN A 48 17.99 -3.24 11.70
C ASN A 48 17.95 -1.94 10.87
N PRO A 49 19.12 -1.39 10.50
CA PRO A 49 19.21 -0.28 9.55
C PRO A 49 18.65 -0.67 8.17
N GLY A 50 17.81 0.19 7.57
CA GLY A 50 17.23 -0.01 6.24
C GLY A 50 15.88 -0.76 6.22
N ASP A 51 15.32 -1.04 7.38
CA ASP A 51 14.05 -1.75 7.56
C ASP A 51 12.85 -0.82 7.83
N GLY A 52 12.96 0.44 7.43
CA GLY A 52 11.89 1.42 7.51
C GLY A 52 10.86 1.26 6.39
N PRO A 53 9.78 2.07 6.40
CA PRO A 53 8.90 2.22 5.26
C PRO A 53 9.70 2.51 3.99
N GLN A 54 9.23 2.01 2.86
CA GLN A 54 9.90 2.18 1.57
C GLN A 54 9.00 2.95 0.61
N GLY A 55 9.51 4.08 0.14
CA GLY A 55 8.86 4.89 -0.87
C GLY A 55 7.61 5.60 -0.37
N ARG A 56 6.96 6.31 -1.28
CA ARG A 56 5.75 7.08 -0.99
C ARG A 56 4.51 6.29 -1.36
N MET A 57 3.41 6.55 -0.65
CA MET A 57 2.10 6.05 -1.05
C MET A 57 1.61 6.80 -2.30
N ILE A 58 1.45 6.09 -3.40
CA ILE A 58 0.85 6.49 -4.68
C ILE A 58 -0.31 5.56 -5.09
N ALA A 59 -1.55 6.06 -5.12
CA ALA A 59 -2.69 5.30 -5.66
C ALA A 59 -3.12 5.85 -7.03
N PHE A 60 -3.67 4.97 -7.87
CA PHE A 60 -4.24 5.31 -9.17
C PHE A 60 -5.75 5.06 -9.15
N VAL A 61 -6.55 6.09 -9.41
CA VAL A 61 -7.99 5.96 -9.59
C VAL A 61 -8.27 5.93 -11.09
N LEU A 62 -8.60 4.75 -11.62
CA LEU A 62 -8.79 4.51 -13.05
C LEU A 62 -10.20 4.96 -13.47
N GLN A 63 -10.31 5.74 -14.55
CA GLN A 63 -11.56 6.39 -14.95
C GLN A 63 -11.97 6.01 -16.37
N ALA A 64 -13.27 5.83 -16.58
CA ALA A 64 -13.85 5.56 -17.90
C ALA A 64 -13.66 6.77 -18.83
N GLN A 65 -13.78 7.98 -18.29
CA GLN A 65 -13.46 9.24 -18.94
C GLN A 65 -12.64 10.10 -17.97
N PRO A 66 -11.52 10.69 -18.40
CA PRO A 66 -10.77 11.61 -17.54
C PRO A 66 -11.63 12.82 -17.19
N GLU A 67 -11.70 13.15 -15.89
CA GLU A 67 -12.47 14.31 -15.40
C GLU A 67 -11.56 15.22 -14.57
N ALA A 68 -11.78 16.53 -14.69
CA ALA A 68 -11.14 17.50 -13.82
C ALA A 68 -11.68 17.34 -12.39
N VAL A 69 -10.78 17.32 -11.41
CA VAL A 69 -11.16 17.30 -9.99
C VAL A 69 -11.34 18.75 -9.53
N ASN A 70 -12.51 19.09 -9.02
CA ASN A 70 -12.71 20.36 -8.30
C ASN A 70 -12.15 20.22 -6.87
N PRO A 71 -11.07 20.94 -6.51
CA PRO A 71 -10.44 20.77 -5.20
C PRO A 71 -11.38 21.06 -4.04
N ALA A 72 -12.19 22.12 -4.12
CA ALA A 72 -13.10 22.51 -3.03
C ALA A 72 -14.20 21.46 -2.79
N ALA A 73 -14.82 20.98 -3.87
CA ALA A 73 -15.83 19.92 -3.78
C ALA A 73 -15.21 18.61 -3.24
N MET A 74 -13.99 18.29 -3.65
CA MET A 74 -13.26 17.13 -3.15
C MET A 74 -12.95 17.26 -1.64
N GLN A 75 -12.49 18.42 -1.19
CA GLN A 75 -12.24 18.66 0.24
C GLN A 75 -13.52 18.52 1.08
N GLU A 76 -14.65 19.05 0.59
CA GLU A 76 -15.95 18.91 1.24
C GLU A 76 -16.38 17.43 1.32
N GLN A 77 -16.23 16.70 0.21
CA GLN A 77 -16.58 15.28 0.15
C GLN A 77 -15.71 14.42 1.07
N ILE A 78 -14.39 14.65 1.11
CA ILE A 78 -13.48 13.96 2.03
C ILE A 78 -13.89 14.30 3.47
N SER A 79 -14.14 15.58 3.78
CA SER A 79 -14.54 16.01 5.12
C SER A 79 -15.82 15.33 5.59
N GLY A 80 -16.79 15.11 4.70
CA GLY A 80 -18.02 14.38 5.00
C GLY A 80 -17.83 12.88 5.24
N LEU A 81 -16.70 12.30 4.81
CA LEU A 81 -16.36 10.90 5.02
C LEU A 81 -15.48 10.65 6.25
N LEU A 82 -14.76 11.67 6.73
CA LEU A 82 -13.89 11.54 7.90
C LEU A 82 -14.71 11.54 9.20
N PRO A 83 -14.45 10.62 10.13
CA PRO A 83 -14.99 10.73 11.48
C PRO A 83 -14.47 12.02 12.15
N ALA A 84 -15.33 12.67 12.93
CA ALA A 84 -15.09 14.01 13.49
C ALA A 84 -13.83 14.08 14.39
N ASP A 85 -13.41 12.96 14.98
CA ASP A 85 -12.26 12.86 15.88
C ASP A 85 -10.96 12.47 15.17
N MET A 86 -11.02 11.92 13.95
CA MET A 86 -9.82 11.45 13.24
C MET A 86 -9.06 12.57 12.51
N GLY A 87 -9.69 13.74 12.38
CA GLY A 87 -9.04 14.98 11.97
C GLY A 87 -9.89 15.79 11.02
N SER A 88 -9.23 16.64 10.25
CA SER A 88 -9.88 17.58 9.32
C SER A 88 -9.15 17.59 8.00
N VAL A 89 -9.87 17.84 6.91
CA VAL A 89 -9.26 18.31 5.66
C VAL A 89 -8.95 19.80 5.81
N ARG A 90 -7.78 20.22 5.35
CA ARG A 90 -7.36 21.63 5.37
C ARG A 90 -6.69 21.98 4.05
N ASP A 91 -6.71 23.26 3.71
CA ASP A 91 -5.87 23.78 2.63
C ASP A 91 -4.40 23.48 2.90
N PHE A 92 -3.66 23.19 1.83
CA PHE A 92 -2.21 22.96 1.94
C PHE A 92 -1.46 24.24 2.33
N VAL A 93 -1.91 25.37 1.77
CA VAL A 93 -1.36 26.69 2.07
C VAL A 93 -1.78 27.07 3.49
N ASP A 94 -0.80 27.13 4.39
CA ASP A 94 -1.01 27.63 5.74
C ASP A 94 -0.90 29.16 5.69
N PRO A 95 -1.96 29.91 6.02
CA PRO A 95 -1.94 31.38 5.98
C PRO A 95 -0.91 31.98 6.95
N ASN A 96 -0.44 31.21 7.93
CA ASN A 96 0.60 31.64 8.87
C ASN A 96 2.03 31.34 8.36
N ILE A 97 2.16 30.62 7.24
CA ILE A 97 3.45 30.26 6.64
C ILE A 97 3.44 30.73 5.19
N PRO A 98 3.82 31.99 4.90
CA PRO A 98 3.81 32.53 3.54
C PRO A 98 4.63 31.72 2.53
N ALA A 99 5.68 31.04 2.99
CA ALA A 99 6.49 30.15 2.15
C ALA A 99 5.68 28.96 1.58
N SER A 100 4.61 28.53 2.26
CA SER A 100 3.78 27.41 1.81
C SER A 100 3.03 27.69 0.51
N GLU A 101 2.74 28.96 0.20
CA GLU A 101 2.10 29.36 -1.06
C GLU A 101 3.06 29.21 -2.25
N GLY A 102 4.30 29.69 -2.10
CA GLY A 102 5.34 29.55 -3.12
C GLY A 102 5.72 28.08 -3.37
N GLU A 103 5.77 27.28 -2.32
CA GLU A 103 6.00 25.83 -2.42
C GLU A 103 4.85 25.13 -3.15
N ALA A 104 3.59 25.41 -2.77
CA ALA A 104 2.41 24.86 -3.43
C ALA A 104 2.39 25.18 -4.94
N ALA A 105 2.63 26.44 -5.30
CA ALA A 105 2.69 26.87 -6.69
C ALA A 105 3.81 26.16 -7.48
N SER A 106 4.98 25.97 -6.87
CA SER A 106 6.10 25.23 -7.46
C SER A 106 5.79 23.75 -7.67
N ILE A 107 5.15 23.09 -6.69
CA ILE A 107 4.70 21.69 -6.81
C ILE A 107 3.73 21.57 -7.98
N ILE A 108 2.67 22.40 -7.98
CA ILE A 108 1.62 22.38 -9.00
C ILE A 108 2.20 22.63 -10.39
N GLY A 109 3.05 23.66 -10.56
CA GLY A 109 3.65 24.00 -11.85
C GLY A 109 4.49 22.85 -12.42
N ARG A 110 5.37 22.26 -11.59
CA ARG A 110 6.19 21.10 -12.02
C ARG A 110 5.34 19.88 -12.36
N THR A 111 4.25 19.64 -11.63
CA THR A 111 3.32 18.55 -11.92
C THR A 111 2.61 18.78 -13.27
N GLN A 112 2.17 20.00 -13.57
CA GLN A 112 1.54 20.32 -14.85
C GLN A 112 2.49 20.13 -16.04
N GLU A 113 3.78 20.43 -15.87
CA GLU A 113 4.79 20.19 -16.90
C GLU A 113 5.11 18.70 -17.09
N ALA A 114 5.03 17.91 -16.02
CA ALA A 114 5.44 16.50 -16.02
C ALA A 114 4.37 15.53 -16.55
N PHE A 115 3.09 15.92 -16.51
CA PHE A 115 1.98 15.01 -16.83
C PHE A 115 1.07 15.56 -17.94
N PRO A 116 0.51 14.68 -18.80
CA PRO A 116 -0.51 15.08 -19.76
C PRO A 116 -1.85 15.26 -19.02
N MET A 117 -2.05 16.46 -18.47
CA MET A 117 -3.21 16.82 -17.67
C MET A 117 -4.52 16.74 -18.46
N VAL A 118 -5.62 16.45 -17.76
CA VAL A 118 -6.98 16.63 -18.30
C VAL A 118 -7.18 18.09 -18.69
N GLU A 119 -7.83 18.36 -19.83
CA GLU A 119 -8.04 19.72 -20.32
C GLU A 119 -8.77 20.57 -19.27
N GLY A 120 -8.21 21.74 -18.96
CA GLY A 120 -8.74 22.65 -17.94
C GLY A 120 -8.56 22.19 -16.49
N ALA A 121 -7.98 21.01 -16.25
CA ALA A 121 -7.71 20.54 -14.91
C ALA A 121 -6.41 21.14 -14.34
N VAL A 122 -6.42 21.35 -13.03
CA VAL A 122 -5.25 21.73 -12.24
C VAL A 122 -5.01 20.66 -11.17
N PRO A 123 -3.75 20.31 -10.85
CA PRO A 123 -3.47 19.45 -9.71
C PRO A 123 -4.07 20.03 -8.42
N ALA A 124 -4.69 19.17 -7.60
CA ALA A 124 -5.23 19.58 -6.31
C ALA A 124 -4.23 19.23 -5.21
N LEU A 125 -3.89 20.19 -4.37
CA LEU A 125 -2.96 20.02 -3.26
C LEU A 125 -3.61 20.49 -1.96
N PHE A 126 -3.79 19.58 -1.02
CA PHE A 126 -4.41 19.85 0.29
C PHE A 126 -3.87 18.90 1.34
N ARG A 127 -4.28 19.07 2.60
CA ARG A 127 -3.93 18.16 3.70
C ARG A 127 -5.15 17.34 4.08
N VAL A 128 -4.97 16.03 4.15
CA VAL A 128 -5.90 15.13 4.81
C VAL A 128 -5.24 14.69 6.09
N TYR A 129 -5.87 15.02 7.23
CA TYR A 129 -5.21 14.98 8.51
C TYR A 129 -3.99 15.93 8.55
N ASP A 130 -2.81 15.38 8.78
CA ASP A 130 -1.52 16.04 8.71
C ASP A 130 -0.71 15.66 7.46
N VAL A 131 -1.27 14.81 6.58
CA VAL A 131 -0.60 14.31 5.38
C VAL A 131 -0.89 15.22 4.18
N PRO A 132 0.12 15.86 3.56
CA PRO A 132 -0.05 16.54 2.28
C PRO A 132 -0.38 15.54 1.16
N ILE A 133 -1.51 15.75 0.51
CA ILE A 133 -2.01 14.95 -0.61
C ILE A 133 -1.99 15.78 -1.89
N LEU A 134 -1.37 15.23 -2.94
CA LEU A 134 -1.42 15.77 -4.30
C LEU A 134 -2.25 14.85 -5.19
N MET A 135 -3.29 15.40 -5.82
CA MET A 135 -4.10 14.72 -6.81
C MET A 135 -3.77 15.26 -8.20
N VAL A 136 -3.50 14.35 -9.13
CA VAL A 136 -3.06 14.67 -10.49
C VAL A 136 -4.01 14.00 -11.48
N PRO A 137 -5.00 14.71 -12.02
CA PRO A 137 -5.86 14.18 -13.09
C PRO A 137 -5.09 14.09 -14.41
N VAL A 138 -4.92 12.87 -14.92
CA VAL A 138 -4.15 12.54 -16.12
C VAL A 138 -5.08 12.08 -17.24
N ALA A 139 -4.95 12.68 -18.42
CA ALA A 139 -5.85 12.49 -19.57
C ALA A 139 -5.61 11.20 -20.35
N VAL A 140 -4.51 10.49 -20.07
CA VAL A 140 -4.12 9.29 -20.80
C VAL A 140 -4.32 8.04 -19.92
N PRO A 141 -4.64 6.90 -20.52
CA PRO A 141 -4.70 5.65 -19.79
C PRO A 141 -3.29 5.24 -19.34
N VAL A 142 -3.26 4.52 -18.23
CA VAL A 142 -2.07 3.83 -17.76
C VAL A 142 -1.71 2.69 -18.74
N PRO A 143 -0.43 2.47 -19.08
CA PRO A 143 -0.06 1.45 -20.05
C PRO A 143 -0.42 0.05 -19.57
N ARG A 144 -1.26 -0.66 -20.33
CA ARG A 144 -1.77 -1.99 -19.95
C ARG A 144 -0.70 -3.01 -19.59
N GLN A 145 0.47 -2.95 -20.25
CA GLN A 145 1.57 -3.89 -20.01
C GLN A 145 2.13 -3.80 -18.59
N GLU A 146 2.07 -2.61 -17.98
CA GLU A 146 2.58 -2.38 -16.62
C GLU A 146 1.64 -2.93 -15.54
N PHE A 147 0.36 -3.17 -15.88
CA PHE A 147 -0.69 -3.54 -14.91
C PHE A 147 -1.38 -4.86 -15.25
N ALA A 148 -1.01 -5.52 -16.35
CA ALA A 148 -1.65 -6.75 -16.80
C ALA A 148 -1.59 -7.87 -15.75
N ALA A 149 -0.45 -8.02 -15.05
CA ALA A 149 -0.31 -9.00 -13.98
C ALA A 149 -1.25 -8.69 -12.80
N ALA A 150 -1.27 -7.44 -12.35
CA ALA A 150 -2.13 -6.95 -11.28
C ALA A 150 -3.63 -7.15 -11.56
N TRP A 151 -4.05 -7.02 -12.82
CA TRP A 151 -5.46 -7.19 -13.20
C TRP A 151 -5.88 -8.67 -13.23
N GLN A 152 -4.96 -9.58 -13.53
CA GLN A 152 -5.28 -11.01 -13.64
C GLN A 152 -5.25 -11.75 -12.30
N ALA A 153 -4.48 -11.25 -11.33
CA ALA A 153 -4.19 -11.99 -10.11
C ALA A 153 -5.38 -12.07 -9.11
N ARG A 154 -6.36 -11.16 -9.19
CA ARG A 154 -7.31 -10.98 -8.08
C ARG A 154 -8.67 -11.65 -8.24
N ARG A 155 -9.00 -12.48 -7.24
CA ARG A 155 -10.32 -13.08 -7.04
C ARG A 155 -11.42 -12.08 -6.69
N GLN A 156 -11.08 -10.98 -6.01
CA GLN A 156 -12.05 -9.98 -5.55
C GLN A 156 -12.50 -9.02 -6.67
N PHE A 157 -11.78 -9.01 -7.79
CA PHE A 157 -12.11 -8.19 -8.95
C PHE A 157 -11.91 -9.02 -10.22
N ALA A 158 -12.64 -10.13 -10.33
CA ALA A 158 -12.45 -11.12 -11.39
C ALA A 158 -12.58 -10.51 -12.80
N GLU A 159 -13.43 -9.49 -12.95
CA GLU A 159 -13.69 -8.77 -14.20
C GLU A 159 -12.71 -7.62 -14.46
N ALA A 160 -11.70 -7.42 -13.60
CA ALA A 160 -10.75 -6.31 -13.71
C ALA A 160 -10.07 -6.23 -15.09
N PRO A 161 -9.59 -7.31 -15.73
CA PRO A 161 -8.95 -7.20 -17.03
C PRO A 161 -9.90 -6.63 -18.10
N GLU A 162 -11.18 -6.99 -18.07
CA GLU A 162 -12.18 -6.47 -19.01
C GLU A 162 -12.51 -5.01 -18.69
N ILE A 163 -12.93 -4.73 -17.45
CA ILE A 163 -13.40 -3.41 -17.01
C ILE A 163 -12.27 -2.39 -17.09
N LEU A 164 -11.11 -2.70 -16.49
CA LEU A 164 -9.99 -1.76 -16.41
C LEU A 164 -9.32 -1.58 -17.77
N SER A 165 -9.43 -2.51 -18.73
CA SER A 165 -8.91 -2.25 -20.08
C SER A 165 -9.60 -1.08 -20.79
N SER A 166 -10.81 -0.71 -20.36
CA SER A 166 -11.62 0.35 -20.96
C SER A 166 -11.35 1.76 -20.41
N HIS A 167 -10.49 1.89 -19.39
CA HIS A 167 -10.17 3.20 -18.83
C HIS A 167 -9.50 4.11 -19.88
N GLN A 168 -9.84 5.39 -19.86
CA GLN A 168 -9.32 6.39 -20.80
C GLN A 168 -8.43 7.41 -20.11
N GLY A 169 -8.49 7.50 -18.80
CA GLY A 169 -7.68 8.38 -17.98
C GLY A 169 -7.57 7.85 -16.55
N HIS A 170 -6.85 8.58 -15.72
CA HIS A 170 -6.72 8.24 -14.32
C HIS A 170 -6.38 9.46 -13.48
N THR A 171 -6.64 9.40 -12.18
CA THR A 171 -6.10 10.35 -11.21
C THR A 171 -5.04 9.67 -10.37
N ILE A 172 -3.84 10.26 -10.32
CA ILE A 172 -2.77 9.81 -9.44
C ILE A 172 -2.90 10.56 -8.12
N ILE A 173 -2.88 9.84 -7.00
CA ILE A 173 -2.98 10.40 -5.65
C ILE A 173 -1.67 10.09 -4.93
N PHE A 174 -0.89 11.13 -4.64
CA PHE A 174 0.36 11.02 -3.90
C PHE A 174 0.18 11.47 -2.45
N ALA A 175 0.70 10.70 -1.51
CA ALA A 175 1.13 11.25 -0.23
C ALA A 175 2.52 11.88 -0.42
N LEU A 176 2.62 13.20 -0.21
CA LEU A 176 3.89 13.91 -0.37
C LEU A 176 4.81 13.82 0.86
N VAL A 177 4.48 12.95 1.82
CA VAL A 177 5.37 12.65 2.94
C VAL A 177 6.47 11.69 2.51
N ASP A 178 7.64 11.82 3.13
CA ASP A 178 8.71 10.83 3.08
C ASP A 178 8.80 10.15 4.45
N PRO A 179 7.96 9.13 4.69
CA PRO A 179 7.75 8.58 6.01
C PRO A 179 8.99 7.87 6.51
N GLN A 180 9.40 8.21 7.73
CA GLN A 180 10.56 7.63 8.41
C GLN A 180 10.16 6.49 9.35
N THR A 181 8.86 6.39 9.68
CA THR A 181 8.33 5.37 10.59
C THR A 181 7.11 4.66 9.99
N THR A 182 6.88 3.42 10.42
CA THR A 182 5.69 2.65 10.03
C THR A 182 4.40 3.40 10.35
N ALA A 183 4.34 4.10 11.49
CA ALA A 183 3.19 4.91 11.86
C ALA A 183 2.91 6.05 10.86
N GLU A 184 3.95 6.73 10.37
CA GLU A 184 3.81 7.77 9.35
C GLU A 184 3.35 7.19 7.99
N GLN A 185 3.86 6.01 7.58
CA GLN A 185 3.38 5.34 6.37
C GLN A 185 1.91 4.93 6.50
N VAL A 186 1.54 4.35 7.64
CA VAL A 186 0.16 3.98 7.95
C VAL A 186 -0.73 5.21 7.88
N ARG A 187 -0.29 6.34 8.45
CA ARG A 187 -1.03 7.61 8.38
C ARG A 187 -1.19 8.10 6.94
N ALA A 188 -0.16 7.96 6.10
CA ALA A 188 -0.24 8.26 4.68
C ALA A 188 -1.24 7.37 3.95
N ALA A 189 -1.27 6.07 4.25
CA ALA A 189 -2.22 5.13 3.67
C ALA A 189 -3.66 5.46 4.08
N GLU A 190 -3.91 5.82 5.34
CA GLU A 190 -5.22 6.27 5.83
C GLU A 190 -5.70 7.53 5.09
N ALA A 191 -4.80 8.51 4.92
CA ALA A 191 -5.10 9.74 4.20
C ALA A 191 -5.46 9.46 2.73
N LEU A 192 -4.68 8.59 2.06
CA LEU A 192 -5.00 8.16 0.69
C LEU A 192 -6.32 7.43 0.62
N SER A 193 -6.60 6.53 1.57
CA SER A 193 -7.86 5.80 1.62
C SER A 193 -9.07 6.73 1.69
N ALA A 194 -8.98 7.81 2.47
CA ALA A 194 -10.05 8.80 2.55
C ALA A 194 -10.27 9.51 1.21
N VAL A 195 -9.19 9.91 0.52
CA VAL A 195 -9.29 10.56 -0.81
C VAL A 195 -9.83 9.60 -1.86
N VAL A 196 -9.32 8.37 -1.91
CA VAL A 196 -9.79 7.33 -2.84
C VAL A 196 -11.27 7.02 -2.60
N ALA A 197 -11.68 6.83 -1.35
CA ALA A 197 -13.07 6.58 -1.01
C ALA A 197 -13.96 7.76 -1.39
N ALA A 198 -13.52 9.01 -1.17
CA ALA A 198 -14.24 10.20 -1.64
C ALA A 198 -14.41 10.16 -3.16
N MET A 199 -13.34 10.02 -3.93
CA MET A 199 -13.42 9.96 -5.40
C MET A 199 -14.34 8.85 -5.92
N ALA A 200 -14.29 7.68 -5.30
CA ALA A 200 -15.09 6.53 -5.69
C ALA A 200 -16.56 6.63 -5.24
N THR A 201 -16.88 7.45 -4.25
CA THR A 201 -18.24 7.57 -3.72
C THR A 201 -19.15 8.27 -4.73
N GLY A 202 -20.19 7.57 -5.17
CA GLY A 202 -21.23 8.11 -6.07
C GLY A 202 -20.79 8.34 -7.51
N SER A 203 -19.53 8.06 -7.85
CA SER A 203 -19.02 8.20 -9.22
C SER A 203 -19.25 6.92 -10.03
N THR A 204 -19.99 7.04 -11.13
CA THR A 204 -20.08 5.98 -12.15
C THR A 204 -18.88 5.98 -13.10
N ASN A 205 -18.02 7.00 -13.00
CA ASN A 205 -16.87 7.19 -13.87
C ASN A 205 -15.62 6.47 -13.35
N VAL A 206 -15.54 6.17 -12.05
CA VAL A 206 -14.43 5.39 -11.48
C VAL A 206 -14.63 3.90 -11.79
N LEU A 207 -13.67 3.30 -12.48
CA LEU A 207 -13.68 1.89 -12.87
C LEU A 207 -12.97 0.99 -11.86
N GLY A 208 -11.93 1.50 -11.21
CA GLY A 208 -11.14 0.75 -10.25
C GLY A 208 -10.11 1.61 -9.54
N VAL A 209 -9.66 1.14 -8.39
CA VAL A 209 -8.52 1.68 -7.66
C VAL A 209 -7.36 0.73 -7.86
N HIS A 210 -6.18 1.26 -8.19
CA HIS A 210 -4.97 0.47 -8.35
C HIS A 210 -3.84 0.97 -7.43
N TRP A 211 -3.14 0.02 -6.81
CA TRP A 211 -2.01 0.22 -5.91
C TRP A 211 -0.82 -0.64 -6.39
N SER A 212 0.21 0.02 -6.93
CA SER A 212 1.28 -0.68 -7.64
C SER A 212 2.20 -1.50 -6.73
N SER A 213 2.46 -1.05 -5.49
CA SER A 213 3.38 -1.78 -4.62
C SER A 213 2.86 -3.16 -4.20
N ALA A 214 1.54 -3.38 -4.27
CA ALA A 214 0.95 -4.70 -4.03
C ALA A 214 0.43 -5.37 -5.30
N ASP A 215 0.68 -4.82 -6.50
CA ASP A 215 0.06 -5.25 -7.75
C ASP A 215 -1.47 -5.40 -7.63
N LEU A 216 -2.09 -4.44 -6.94
CA LEU A 216 -3.41 -4.59 -6.37
C LEU A 216 -4.44 -3.73 -7.11
N SER A 217 -5.51 -4.35 -7.62
CA SER A 217 -6.68 -3.63 -8.15
C SER A 217 -7.96 -3.95 -7.36
N ILE A 218 -8.72 -2.91 -7.02
CA ILE A 218 -9.88 -3.01 -6.13
C ILE A 218 -11.12 -2.40 -6.80
N PRO A 219 -12.28 -3.07 -6.75
CA PRO A 219 -13.53 -2.49 -7.22
C PRO A 219 -13.86 -1.22 -6.40
N PRO A 220 -14.29 -0.12 -7.03
CA PRO A 220 -14.53 1.14 -6.33
C PRO A 220 -15.52 1.00 -5.18
N GLY A 221 -16.62 0.26 -5.40
CA GLY A 221 -17.61 -0.01 -4.37
C GLY A 221 -17.08 -0.83 -3.19
N ALA A 222 -16.16 -1.77 -3.43
CA ALA A 222 -15.53 -2.54 -2.35
C ALA A 222 -14.65 -1.63 -1.46
N PHE A 223 -13.90 -0.72 -2.09
CA PHE A 223 -13.07 0.25 -1.37
C PHE A 223 -13.93 1.21 -0.53
N VAL A 224 -14.98 1.80 -1.13
CA VAL A 224 -15.92 2.69 -0.44
C VAL A 224 -16.59 1.98 0.74
N ASN A 225 -17.10 0.76 0.53
CA ASN A 225 -17.75 -0.02 1.58
C ASN A 225 -16.80 -0.33 2.74
N ALA A 226 -15.55 -0.73 2.45
CA ALA A 226 -14.56 -1.00 3.48
C ALA A 226 -14.26 0.26 4.32
N PHE A 227 -14.07 1.40 3.66
CA PHE A 227 -13.82 2.68 4.34
C PHE A 227 -15.01 3.12 5.21
N GLN A 228 -16.23 3.11 4.64
CA GLN A 228 -17.44 3.51 5.36
C GLN A 228 -17.74 2.59 6.55
N LYS A 229 -17.57 1.28 6.39
CA LYS A 229 -17.72 0.31 7.48
C LYS A 229 -16.75 0.62 8.62
N THR A 230 -15.49 0.89 8.29
CA THR A 230 -14.46 1.22 9.28
C THR A 230 -14.82 2.49 10.05
N ASN A 231 -15.30 3.52 9.35
CA ASN A 231 -15.75 4.77 9.97
C ASN A 231 -16.97 4.54 10.89
N ALA A 232 -17.94 3.75 10.44
CA ALA A 232 -19.11 3.42 11.26
C ALA A 232 -18.74 2.66 12.54
N GLU A 233 -17.81 1.70 12.46
CA GLU A 233 -17.32 0.97 13.63
C GLU A 233 -16.52 1.86 14.60
N ALA A 234 -15.70 2.78 14.08
CA ALA A 234 -15.00 3.78 14.89
C ALA A 234 -15.99 4.69 15.63
N THR A 235 -16.99 5.21 14.91
CA THR A 235 -18.06 6.04 15.48
C THR A 235 -18.83 5.29 16.58
N ALA A 236 -19.17 4.01 16.35
CA ALA A 236 -19.84 3.19 17.35
C ALA A 236 -18.97 2.92 18.59
N ALA A 237 -17.67 2.65 18.39
CA ALA A 237 -16.73 2.47 19.50
C ALA A 237 -16.63 3.74 20.38
N LEU A 238 -16.56 4.92 19.78
CA LEU A 238 -16.55 6.20 20.50
C LEU A 238 -17.84 6.42 21.31
N ALA A 239 -19.00 6.16 20.70
CA ALA A 239 -20.29 6.30 21.37
C ALA A 239 -20.39 5.40 22.61
N ASP A 240 -19.75 4.23 22.57
CA ASP A 240 -19.68 3.26 23.67
C ASP A 240 -18.50 3.50 24.63
N SER A 241 -17.71 4.57 24.45
CA SER A 241 -16.45 4.82 25.20
C SER A 241 -15.46 3.65 25.12
N LYS A 242 -15.48 2.90 24.02
CA LYS A 242 -14.54 1.80 23.72
C LYS A 242 -13.32 2.34 22.97
N PRO A 243 -12.16 1.67 23.09
CA PRO A 243 -11.01 1.98 22.24
C PRO A 243 -11.38 1.88 20.76
N VAL A 244 -11.13 2.94 20.01
CA VAL A 244 -11.27 2.95 18.55
C VAL A 244 -10.12 2.17 17.96
N ARG A 245 -10.45 1.17 17.13
CA ARG A 245 -9.42 0.47 16.35
C ARG A 245 -8.88 1.42 15.29
N PRO A 246 -7.56 1.42 15.02
CA PRO A 246 -7.00 2.18 13.91
C PRO A 246 -7.72 1.83 12.60
N VAL A 247 -8.00 2.84 11.76
CA VAL A 247 -8.76 2.65 10.50
C VAL A 247 -8.05 1.64 9.61
N TRP A 248 -6.72 1.71 9.58
CA TRP A 248 -5.92 0.84 8.74
C TRP A 248 -6.08 -0.65 9.08
N HIS A 249 -6.49 -1.05 10.31
CA HIS A 249 -6.72 -2.47 10.66
C HIS A 249 -7.74 -3.11 9.72
N GLN A 250 -8.74 -2.35 9.27
CA GLN A 250 -9.80 -2.82 8.39
C GLN A 250 -9.50 -2.60 6.91
N LEU A 251 -8.59 -1.67 6.61
CA LEU A 251 -8.17 -1.35 5.25
C LEU A 251 -6.90 -2.10 4.84
N ILE A 252 -6.35 -2.95 5.70
CA ILE A 252 -5.11 -3.68 5.46
C ILE A 252 -5.11 -4.43 4.13
N THR A 253 -6.24 -5.07 3.78
CA THR A 253 -6.41 -5.83 2.53
C THR A 253 -6.68 -4.96 1.30
N MET A 254 -6.81 -3.64 1.49
CA MET A 254 -6.88 -2.64 0.42
C MET A 254 -5.49 -2.14 0.00
N TRP A 255 -4.45 -2.42 0.80
CA TRP A 255 -3.09 -1.96 0.54
C TRP A 255 -2.06 -3.09 0.49
N ILE A 256 -2.38 -4.23 1.10
CA ILE A 256 -1.54 -5.41 1.16
C ILE A 256 -2.32 -6.55 0.53
N ASP A 257 -1.74 -7.15 -0.51
CA ASP A 257 -2.27 -8.37 -1.08
C ASP A 257 -1.74 -9.58 -0.32
N ILE A 258 -2.57 -10.62 -0.19
CA ILE A 258 -2.22 -11.88 0.45
C ILE A 258 -2.55 -13.00 -0.52
N ASP A 259 -1.50 -13.55 -1.13
CA ASP A 259 -1.60 -14.64 -2.10
C ASP A 259 -1.42 -15.99 -1.41
N ALA A 260 -2.26 -16.95 -1.77
CA ALA A 260 -2.07 -18.34 -1.34
C ALA A 260 -1.14 -19.08 -2.31
N VAL A 261 -0.16 -19.81 -1.75
CA VAL A 261 0.82 -20.60 -2.50
C VAL A 261 0.69 -22.05 -2.08
N THR A 262 0.48 -22.96 -3.01
CA THR A 262 0.36 -24.40 -2.68
C THR A 262 1.71 -24.98 -2.26
N ALA A 263 1.71 -26.01 -1.41
CA ALA A 263 2.93 -26.68 -0.96
C ALA A 263 3.83 -27.17 -2.13
N PRO A 264 3.30 -27.76 -3.23
CA PRO A 264 4.12 -28.13 -4.38
C PRO A 264 4.79 -26.94 -5.06
N LEU A 265 4.08 -25.81 -5.21
CA LEU A 265 4.65 -24.60 -5.83
C LEU A 265 5.73 -23.99 -4.92
N PHE A 266 5.49 -23.97 -3.61
CA PHE A 266 6.45 -23.51 -2.62
C PHE A 266 7.72 -24.37 -2.65
N GLN A 267 7.58 -25.69 -2.62
CA GLN A 267 8.70 -26.62 -2.68
C GLN A 267 9.45 -26.49 -4.01
N GLN A 268 8.75 -26.36 -5.13
CA GLN A 268 9.37 -26.13 -6.44
C GLN A 268 10.20 -24.84 -6.45
N ALA A 269 9.69 -23.75 -5.88
CA ALA A 269 10.37 -22.47 -5.85
C ALA A 269 11.68 -22.52 -5.03
N TYR A 270 11.73 -23.34 -3.98
CA TYR A 270 12.87 -23.42 -3.06
C TYR A 270 13.75 -24.66 -3.22
N ALA A 271 13.39 -25.62 -4.07
CA ALA A 271 14.06 -26.92 -4.17
C ALA A 271 15.59 -26.86 -4.35
N ALA A 272 16.11 -25.85 -5.05
CA ALA A 272 17.55 -25.70 -5.29
C ALA A 272 18.32 -25.11 -4.10
N ALA A 273 17.69 -24.21 -3.34
CA ALA A 273 18.34 -23.48 -2.25
C ALA A 273 18.09 -24.13 -0.88
N GLU A 274 16.90 -24.69 -0.69
CA GLU A 274 16.39 -25.19 0.59
C GLU A 274 15.52 -26.44 0.34
N PRO A 275 16.13 -27.62 0.16
CA PRO A 275 15.39 -28.85 -0.16
C PRO A 275 14.36 -29.23 0.92
N ASP A 276 14.58 -28.77 2.15
CA ASP A 276 13.70 -29.00 3.31
C ASP A 276 12.83 -27.76 3.66
N ALA A 277 12.63 -26.83 2.73
CA ALA A 277 11.84 -25.61 2.95
C ALA A 277 10.38 -25.89 3.34
N VAL A 278 9.84 -27.04 2.92
CA VAL A 278 8.55 -27.57 3.34
C VAL A 278 8.80 -28.85 4.12
N PRO A 279 8.56 -28.87 5.45
CA PRO A 279 8.76 -30.08 6.24
C PRO A 279 7.91 -31.25 5.75
N ALA A 280 8.44 -32.47 5.83
CA ALA A 280 7.76 -33.68 5.36
C ALA A 280 6.40 -33.96 6.05
N TRP A 281 6.12 -33.35 7.20
CA TRP A 281 4.84 -33.47 7.91
C TRP A 281 3.75 -32.58 7.31
N VAL A 282 4.09 -31.62 6.45
CA VAL A 282 3.12 -30.73 5.80
C VAL A 282 2.40 -31.50 4.68
N PRO A 283 1.05 -31.58 4.71
CA PRO A 283 0.28 -32.23 3.65
C PRO A 283 0.50 -31.60 2.26
N GLU A 284 0.44 -32.40 1.18
CA GLU A 284 0.60 -31.91 -0.20
C GLU A 284 -0.47 -30.85 -0.58
N GLY A 285 -1.68 -30.97 -0.02
CA GLY A 285 -2.78 -30.02 -0.24
C GLY A 285 -2.68 -28.74 0.60
N SER A 286 -1.64 -28.59 1.42
CA SER A 286 -1.45 -27.41 2.24
C SER A 286 -1.13 -26.17 1.42
N VAL A 287 -1.43 -25.02 2.00
CA VAL A 287 -1.12 -23.71 1.43
C VAL A 287 -0.25 -22.94 2.40
N GLY A 288 0.73 -22.23 1.87
CA GLY A 288 1.38 -21.09 2.50
C GLY A 288 0.76 -19.79 2.00
N LEU A 289 1.27 -18.67 2.50
CA LEU A 289 0.77 -17.34 2.16
C LEU A 289 1.94 -16.39 1.91
N ILE A 290 1.77 -15.44 1.02
CA ILE A 290 2.76 -14.40 0.77
C ILE A 290 2.09 -13.04 0.67
N THR A 291 2.73 -12.03 1.25
CA THR A 291 2.26 -10.65 1.14
C THR A 291 2.87 -9.95 -0.06
N ARG A 292 2.15 -8.98 -0.61
CA ARG A 292 2.67 -7.97 -1.53
C ARG A 292 2.23 -6.58 -1.08
N GLY A 293 3.14 -5.61 -1.11
CA GLY A 293 2.90 -4.22 -0.71
C GLY A 293 3.16 -3.94 0.76
N LEU A 294 3.31 -4.96 1.62
CA LEU A 294 3.66 -4.76 3.01
C LEU A 294 5.07 -4.15 3.15
N ALA A 295 5.96 -4.41 2.19
CA ALA A 295 7.29 -3.81 2.19
C ALA A 295 7.26 -2.28 2.16
N SER A 296 6.21 -1.68 1.58
CA SER A 296 6.04 -0.22 1.62
C SER A 296 5.87 0.33 3.05
N PHE A 297 5.42 -0.49 4.00
CA PHE A 297 5.16 -0.09 5.38
C PHE A 297 6.27 -0.45 6.37
N ILE A 298 6.89 -1.61 6.19
CA ILE A 298 7.85 -2.16 7.15
C ILE A 298 9.16 -2.65 6.51
N GLY A 299 9.40 -2.31 5.24
CA GLY A 299 10.63 -2.63 4.52
C GLY A 299 10.81 -4.10 4.13
N ARG A 300 9.77 -4.93 4.28
CA ARG A 300 9.76 -6.35 3.89
C ARG A 300 8.37 -6.90 3.63
N GLU A 301 8.33 -7.98 2.85
CA GLU A 301 7.16 -8.84 2.75
C GLU A 301 7.22 -9.97 3.78
N ILE A 302 6.10 -10.66 3.98
CA ILE A 302 5.99 -11.86 4.80
C ILE A 302 5.70 -13.05 3.91
N GLU A 303 6.40 -14.15 4.17
CA GLU A 303 6.16 -15.44 3.55
C GLU A 303 5.84 -16.45 4.65
N MET A 304 4.58 -16.85 4.79
CA MET A 304 4.18 -17.91 5.69
C MET A 304 4.30 -19.26 4.98
N ALA A 305 5.18 -20.13 5.47
CA ALA A 305 5.40 -21.44 4.90
C ALA A 305 4.13 -22.30 4.99
N PRO A 306 3.88 -23.20 4.03
CA PRO A 306 2.74 -24.10 4.07
C PRO A 306 2.68 -24.91 5.38
N SER A 307 1.48 -25.09 5.92
CA SER A 307 1.25 -25.88 7.13
C SER A 307 0.00 -26.75 7.02
N ASP A 308 -0.17 -27.67 7.97
CA ASP A 308 -1.37 -28.52 8.11
C ASP A 308 -2.62 -27.74 8.56
N ARG A 309 -2.50 -26.44 8.85
CA ARG A 309 -3.62 -25.62 9.29
C ARG A 309 -4.59 -25.31 8.14
N PRO A 310 -5.90 -25.17 8.43
CA PRO A 310 -6.86 -24.68 7.47
C PRO A 310 -6.43 -23.33 6.86
N PRO A 311 -6.58 -23.12 5.54
CA PRO A 311 -6.15 -21.88 4.86
C PRO A 311 -6.67 -20.59 5.49
N ASN A 312 -7.92 -20.58 5.94
CA ASN A 312 -8.56 -19.42 6.57
C ASN A 312 -7.94 -19.08 7.94
N GLU A 313 -7.49 -20.08 8.70
CA GLU A 313 -6.80 -19.85 9.98
C GLU A 313 -5.39 -19.30 9.76
N GLN A 314 -4.67 -19.81 8.76
CA GLN A 314 -3.36 -19.26 8.39
C GLN A 314 -3.47 -17.81 7.92
N ALA A 315 -4.49 -17.51 7.12
CA ALA A 315 -4.74 -16.14 6.65
C ALA A 315 -5.06 -15.20 7.82
N LEU A 316 -5.88 -15.64 8.77
CA LEU A 316 -6.18 -14.85 9.96
C LEU A 316 -4.92 -14.65 10.84
N ALA A 317 -4.12 -15.70 11.03
CA ALA A 317 -2.85 -15.61 11.75
C ALA A 317 -1.91 -14.59 11.09
N LEU A 318 -1.76 -14.66 9.77
CA LEU A 318 -0.96 -13.70 9.01
C LEU A 318 -1.50 -12.27 9.16
N VAL A 319 -2.80 -12.04 9.00
CA VAL A 319 -3.41 -10.71 9.19
C VAL A 319 -3.13 -10.14 10.59
N HIS A 320 -3.18 -10.97 11.64
CA HIS A 320 -2.80 -10.53 12.99
C HIS A 320 -1.32 -10.18 13.11
N VAL A 321 -0.43 -10.94 12.48
CA VAL A 321 1.01 -10.61 12.46
C VAL A 321 1.28 -9.32 11.70
N ILE A 322 0.64 -9.12 10.54
CA ILE A 322 0.75 -7.87 9.79
C ILE A 322 0.24 -6.71 10.64
N ALA A 323 -0.92 -6.85 11.29
CA ALA A 323 -1.44 -5.81 12.15
C ALA A 323 -0.49 -5.49 13.31
N TYR A 324 0.04 -6.51 13.98
CA TYR A 324 1.03 -6.33 15.03
C TYR A 324 2.26 -5.53 14.54
N LEU A 325 2.77 -5.85 13.34
CA LEU A 325 3.93 -5.17 12.76
C LEU A 325 3.63 -3.73 12.32
N LEU A 326 2.41 -3.46 11.86
CA LEU A 326 1.98 -2.11 11.52
C LEU A 326 1.76 -1.25 12.77
N ASP A 327 1.30 -1.83 13.88
CA ASP A 327 1.15 -1.14 15.17
C ASP A 327 2.49 -0.89 15.87
N ARG A 328 3.40 -1.87 15.82
CA ARG A 328 4.63 -1.87 16.63
C ARG A 328 5.89 -1.55 15.83
N GLY A 329 5.77 -1.42 14.52
CA GLY A 329 6.91 -1.42 13.62
C GLY A 329 7.57 -2.80 13.57
N GLN A 330 8.77 -2.82 13.01
CA GLN A 330 9.48 -4.06 12.79
C GLN A 330 10.21 -4.54 14.05
N LEU A 331 9.71 -5.61 14.65
CA LEU A 331 10.26 -6.17 15.88
C LEU A 331 10.97 -7.52 15.71
N PHE A 332 10.65 -8.27 14.64
CA PHE A 332 11.20 -9.62 14.46
C PHE A 332 12.68 -9.64 14.07
N ARG A 333 13.42 -10.50 14.76
CA ARG A 333 14.79 -10.92 14.48
C ARG A 333 14.82 -12.35 13.93
N GLU A 334 15.98 -12.71 13.38
CA GLU A 334 16.28 -14.10 13.05
C GLU A 334 16.10 -14.99 14.28
N GLY A 335 15.30 -16.06 14.14
CA GLY A 335 15.04 -17.03 15.19
C GLY A 335 14.00 -16.60 16.24
N ASP A 336 13.42 -15.41 16.13
CA ASP A 336 12.31 -15.02 17.02
C ASP A 336 11.14 -15.99 16.86
N THR A 337 10.42 -16.24 17.95
CA THR A 337 9.26 -17.12 17.94
C THR A 337 7.99 -16.39 18.36
N LEU A 338 6.87 -16.74 17.72
CA LEU A 338 5.53 -16.32 18.10
C LEU A 338 4.79 -17.52 18.67
N GLY A 339 4.34 -17.39 19.91
CA GLY A 339 3.44 -18.36 20.52
C GLY A 339 2.09 -18.38 19.79
N PHE A 340 1.71 -19.54 19.26
CA PHE A 340 0.43 -19.75 18.58
C PHE A 340 -0.30 -20.96 19.22
N GLY A 341 -0.58 -20.83 20.52
CA GLY A 341 -1.17 -21.89 21.36
C GLY A 341 -0.12 -22.70 22.13
N GLU A 342 -0.58 -23.73 22.85
CA GLU A 342 0.27 -24.52 23.77
C GLU A 342 1.26 -25.46 23.06
N GLU A 343 0.97 -25.88 21.83
CA GLU A 343 1.72 -26.96 21.15
C GLU A 343 2.52 -26.48 19.93
N ARG A 344 2.43 -25.20 19.56
CA ARG A 344 2.97 -24.70 18.29
C ARG A 344 3.61 -23.32 18.41
N LEU A 345 4.77 -23.19 17.79
CA LEU A 345 5.48 -21.94 17.60
C LEU A 345 5.52 -21.59 16.11
N ILE A 346 5.51 -20.31 15.81
CA ILE A 346 5.93 -19.80 14.51
C ILE A 346 7.32 -19.23 14.67
N GLU A 347 8.30 -19.78 13.98
CA GLU A 347 9.66 -19.26 13.94
C GLU A 347 9.81 -18.26 12.78
N ALA A 348 10.43 -17.13 13.08
CA ALA A 348 10.78 -16.08 12.14
C ALA A 348 12.20 -16.30 11.57
N SER A 349 12.34 -16.30 10.25
CA SER A 349 13.65 -16.18 9.58
C SER A 349 13.64 -15.04 8.57
N LEU A 350 14.75 -14.31 8.49
CA LEU A 350 14.96 -13.17 7.62
C LEU A 350 15.69 -13.63 6.36
N ARG A 351 15.17 -13.24 5.19
CA ARG A 351 15.76 -13.57 3.89
C ARG A 351 15.92 -12.29 3.05
N ASP A 352 16.93 -12.30 2.19
CA ASP A 352 17.19 -11.16 1.28
C ASP A 352 16.19 -11.11 0.11
N SER A 353 15.55 -12.22 -0.24
CA SER A 353 14.58 -12.30 -1.34
C SER A 353 13.65 -13.51 -1.20
N SER A 354 12.50 -13.48 -1.87
CA SER A 354 11.61 -14.64 -2.05
C SER A 354 11.72 -15.19 -3.46
N ALA A 355 11.73 -16.52 -3.59
CA ALA A 355 11.61 -17.19 -4.88
C ALA A 355 10.18 -17.15 -5.46
N LEU A 356 9.19 -16.74 -4.64
CA LEU A 356 7.77 -16.68 -4.99
C LEU A 356 7.32 -15.28 -5.46
N ILE A 357 8.05 -14.23 -5.07
CA ILE A 357 7.81 -12.86 -5.56
C ILE A 357 8.61 -12.68 -6.85
N GLY A 358 7.98 -13.04 -7.97
CA GLY A 358 8.58 -12.89 -9.29
C GLY A 358 8.82 -11.42 -9.65
N GLY A 359 10.07 -10.97 -9.53
CA GLY A 359 10.60 -9.80 -10.22
C GLY A 359 11.58 -10.23 -11.30
N SER A 360 11.59 -9.56 -12.45
CA SER A 360 12.66 -9.80 -13.43
C SER A 360 14.01 -9.48 -12.76
N ALA A 361 14.94 -10.43 -12.77
CA ALA A 361 16.23 -10.37 -12.06
C ALA A 361 17.07 -9.11 -12.36
N GLU A 362 16.75 -8.35 -13.42
CA GLU A 362 17.51 -7.18 -13.84
C GLU A 362 17.11 -5.85 -13.15
N THR A 363 15.96 -5.74 -12.46
CA THR A 363 15.52 -4.43 -11.91
C THR A 363 14.82 -4.43 -10.56
N ALA A 364 14.56 -5.59 -9.95
CA ALA A 364 14.04 -5.62 -8.59
C ALA A 364 15.19 -5.51 -7.59
N GLU A 365 15.28 -4.38 -6.89
CA GLU A 365 15.98 -4.36 -5.61
C GLU A 365 15.37 -5.48 -4.76
N ALA A 366 16.21 -6.35 -4.22
CA ALA A 366 15.75 -7.57 -3.57
C ALA A 366 14.88 -7.19 -2.36
N VAL A 367 13.57 -7.45 -2.46
CA VAL A 367 12.64 -7.17 -1.37
C VAL A 367 12.91 -8.19 -0.28
N LYS A 368 13.33 -7.70 0.89
CA LYS A 368 13.57 -8.54 2.08
C LYS A 368 12.28 -9.27 2.48
N ILE A 369 12.45 -10.44 3.07
CA ILE A 369 11.35 -11.33 3.46
C ILE A 369 11.49 -11.68 4.93
N LEU A 370 10.38 -11.61 5.67
CA LEU A 370 10.19 -12.31 6.93
C LEU A 370 9.46 -13.62 6.65
N ARG A 371 10.20 -14.73 6.63
CA ARG A 371 9.59 -16.05 6.53
C ARG A 371 9.11 -16.52 7.89
N LEU A 372 7.87 -16.98 7.95
CA LEU A 372 7.22 -17.53 9.13
C LEU A 372 6.99 -19.02 8.92
N THR A 373 7.64 -19.85 9.72
CA THR A 373 7.53 -21.32 9.62
C THR A 373 6.94 -21.89 10.89
N TYR A 374 5.87 -22.67 10.76
CA TYR A 374 5.29 -23.41 11.88
C TYR A 374 6.23 -24.52 12.33
N ARG A 375 6.40 -24.65 13.65
CA ARG A 375 7.12 -25.75 14.29
C ARG A 375 6.23 -26.39 15.36
N LEU A 376 6.30 -27.71 15.41
CA LEU A 376 5.76 -28.48 16.53
C LEU A 376 6.69 -28.29 17.72
N VAL A 377 6.12 -27.99 18.87
CA VAL A 377 6.86 -27.95 20.14
C VAL A 377 7.07 -29.39 20.58
N GLU A 378 8.31 -29.80 20.80
CA GLU A 378 8.57 -31.13 21.36
C GLU A 378 8.03 -31.21 22.80
N GLU A 379 7.56 -32.38 23.26
CA GLU A 379 6.94 -32.58 24.59
C GLU A 379 7.79 -32.03 25.76
N GLY A 380 9.11 -31.91 25.59
CA GLY A 380 10.02 -31.30 26.57
C GLY A 380 10.15 -29.77 26.50
N GLU A 381 9.97 -29.14 25.34
CA GLU A 381 10.06 -27.68 25.17
C GLU A 381 8.81 -26.96 25.70
N ALA A 382 7.64 -27.61 25.62
CA ALA A 382 6.36 -27.04 26.07
C ALA A 382 6.37 -26.63 27.55
N GLN A 383 7.15 -27.32 28.39
CA GLN A 383 7.28 -27.01 29.82
C GLN A 383 8.08 -25.74 30.11
N SER A 384 8.87 -25.24 29.15
CA SER A 384 9.71 -24.05 29.31
C SER A 384 9.08 -22.75 28.80
N LEU A 385 7.96 -22.87 28.07
CA LEU A 385 7.24 -21.75 27.45
C LEU A 385 6.06 -21.24 28.29
N GLN A 386 5.67 -22.00 29.33
CA GLN A 386 4.69 -21.60 30.36
C GLN A 386 5.38 -20.82 31.48
#